data_AF-A0A2N9M2Z3-F1
#
_entry.id   AF-A0A2N9M2Z3-F1
#
_cell.length_a   1.000
_cell.length_b   1.000
_cell.length_c   1.000
_cell.angle_alpha   90.00
_cell.angle_beta   90.00
_cell.angle_gamma   90.00
#
_symmetry.space_group_name_H-M   'P 1'
#
loop_
_entity.id
_entity.type
_entity.pdbx_description
1 polymer ?
#
loop_
_entity_poly.entity_id
_entity_poly.type
_entity_poly.pdbx_seq_one_letter_code
_entity_poly.pdbx_strand_id
1 'polypeptide(L)'
;MPQFPPIPTWDSLHPLVIHFPIVLLLLSPLFILISAVLSPPKGRPYMTGALIILLLGTISLFVASATGQAAAKLADRGGPVDAILAAHEDLAFETEIVFSALSVVLVGMVVLPRIFCYPDTRLTTTFLPLAFLVLCSAGILFVVNTAHEGGRLVHEFGVHAMVPAGSGQSHPLPAARDHSAQMAKEK
;
A
#
# COMPACT_ATOMS: atom_id res chain seq x y z
N MET A 1 19.04 31.84 -5.23
CA MET A 1 19.27 30.44 -4.81
C MET A 1 17.95 29.71 -5.04
N PRO A 2 17.92 28.55 -5.73
CA PRO A 2 16.68 27.81 -5.90
C PRO A 2 16.14 27.39 -4.52
N GLN A 3 14.94 27.87 -4.18
CA GLN A 3 14.23 27.49 -2.96
C GLN A 3 13.59 26.12 -3.20
N PHE A 4 14.05 25.10 -2.48
CA PHE A 4 13.42 23.79 -2.53
C PHE A 4 12.02 23.87 -1.90
N PRO A 5 11.03 23.15 -2.46
CA PRO A 5 9.72 23.05 -1.84
C PRO A 5 9.85 22.42 -0.43
N PRO A 6 9.02 22.83 0.53
CA PRO A 6 9.01 22.21 1.85
C PRO A 6 8.71 20.72 1.71
N ILE A 7 9.44 19.90 2.47
CA ILE A 7 9.22 18.45 2.52
C ILE A 7 7.80 18.23 3.08
N PRO A 8 6.95 17.38 2.46
CA PRO A 8 5.60 17.14 2.95
C PRO A 8 5.62 16.62 4.39
N THR A 9 4.59 16.99 5.17
CA THR A 9 4.37 16.41 6.50
C THR A 9 4.11 14.90 6.38
N TRP A 10 4.36 14.15 7.46
CA TRP A 10 4.12 12.70 7.50
C TRP A 10 2.68 12.32 7.11
N ASP A 11 1.70 13.15 7.45
CA ASP A 11 0.29 12.96 7.09
C ASP A 11 0.07 12.92 5.56
N SER A 12 0.88 13.66 4.79
CA SER A 12 0.82 13.70 3.32
C SER A 12 1.65 12.60 2.65
N LEU A 13 2.65 12.06 3.35
CA LEU A 13 3.45 10.92 2.88
C LEU A 13 2.78 9.57 3.21
N HIS A 14 1.95 9.52 4.25
CA HIS A 14 1.31 8.30 4.72
C HIS A 14 0.40 7.63 3.68
N PRO A 15 -0.45 8.36 2.90
CA PRO A 15 -1.18 7.77 1.78
C PRO A 15 -0.28 7.06 0.78
N LEU A 16 0.93 7.59 0.52
CA LEU A 16 1.86 6.99 -0.43
C LEU A 16 2.41 5.65 0.07
N VAL A 17 2.61 5.50 1.38
CA VAL A 17 3.10 4.24 1.99
C VAL A 17 2.03 3.15 1.93
N ILE A 18 0.76 3.49 2.19
CA ILE A 18 -0.34 2.51 2.19
C ILE A 18 -0.84 2.15 0.78
N HIS A 19 -0.59 2.99 -0.24
CA HIS A 19 -0.92 2.69 -1.64
C HIS A 19 0.19 1.95 -2.39
N PHE A 20 1.41 1.92 -1.83
CA PHE A 20 2.55 1.23 -2.42
C PHE A 20 2.30 -0.26 -2.71
N PRO A 21 1.62 -1.05 -1.84
CA PRO A 21 1.25 -2.43 -2.15
C PRO A 21 0.38 -2.51 -3.40
N ILE A 22 -0.65 -1.67 -3.52
CA ILE A 22 -1.60 -1.70 -4.65
C ILE A 22 -0.85 -1.54 -5.98
N VAL A 23 0.00 -0.52 -6.08
CA VAL A 23 0.73 -0.24 -7.33
C VAL A 23 1.68 -1.38 -7.69
N LEU A 24 2.47 -1.88 -6.74
CA LEU A 24 3.43 -2.96 -7.01
C LEU A 24 2.72 -4.26 -7.38
N LEU A 25 1.68 -4.64 -6.65
CA LEU A 25 0.94 -5.87 -6.89
C LEU A 25 0.20 -5.86 -8.24
N LEU A 26 -0.26 -4.70 -8.70
CA LEU A 26 -0.83 -4.53 -10.04
C LEU A 26 0.23 -4.47 -11.15
N LEU A 27 1.44 -4.01 -10.85
CA LEU A 27 2.52 -3.89 -11.84
C LEU A 27 3.18 -5.25 -12.15
N SER A 28 3.31 -6.13 -11.16
CA SER A 28 3.89 -7.48 -11.34
C SER A 28 3.23 -8.30 -12.47
N PRO A 29 1.89 -8.46 -12.54
CA PRO A 29 1.24 -9.21 -13.62
C PRO A 29 1.45 -8.59 -15.00
N LEU A 30 1.66 -7.28 -15.12
CA LEU A 30 2.03 -6.68 -16.40
C LEU A 30 3.39 -7.16 -16.88
N PHE A 31 4.37 -7.26 -15.98
CA PHE A 31 5.69 -7.80 -16.32
C PHE A 31 5.63 -9.30 -16.66
N ILE A 32 4.77 -10.07 -15.97
CA ILE A 32 4.53 -11.49 -16.30
C ILE A 32 3.94 -11.62 -17.70
N LEU A 33 2.96 -10.78 -18.05
CA LEU A 33 2.35 -10.76 -19.37
C LEU A 33 3.39 -10.43 -20.47
N ILE A 34 4.21 -9.39 -20.26
CA ILE A 34 5.30 -9.05 -21.19
C ILE A 34 6.27 -10.22 -21.33
N SER A 35 6.64 -10.87 -20.22
CA SER A 35 7.51 -12.04 -20.27
C SER A 35 6.90 -13.20 -21.05
N ALA A 36 5.58 -13.42 -20.96
CA ALA A 36 4.90 -14.55 -21.59
C ALA A 36 4.77 -14.40 -23.12
N VAL A 37 4.67 -13.16 -23.60
CA VAL A 37 4.49 -12.83 -25.03
C VAL A 37 5.83 -12.71 -25.76
N LEU A 38 6.91 -12.33 -25.06
CA LEU A 38 8.23 -12.21 -25.65
C LEU A 38 8.92 -13.58 -25.82
N SER A 39 9.90 -13.63 -26.73
CA SER A 39 10.76 -14.81 -26.84
C SER A 39 11.55 -15.02 -25.54
N PRO A 40 11.90 -16.27 -25.17
CA PRO A 40 12.53 -16.57 -23.88
C PRO A 40 13.73 -15.67 -23.51
N PRO A 41 14.72 -15.39 -24.38
CA PRO A 41 15.83 -14.51 -24.01
C PRO A 41 15.40 -13.06 -23.71
N LYS A 42 14.33 -12.57 -24.35
CA LYS A 42 13.79 -11.22 -24.13
C LYS A 42 12.81 -11.16 -22.95
N GLY A 43 12.10 -12.25 -22.66
CA GLY A 43 11.12 -12.34 -21.57
C GLY A 43 11.74 -12.53 -20.18
N ARG A 44 12.84 -13.28 -20.07
CA ARG A 44 13.57 -13.55 -18.81
C ARG A 44 13.79 -12.33 -17.88
N PRO A 45 14.26 -11.16 -18.35
CA PRO A 45 14.41 -9.99 -17.49
C PRO A 45 13.07 -9.48 -16.94
N TYR A 46 11.98 -9.53 -17.72
CA TYR A 46 10.65 -9.16 -17.25
C TYR A 46 10.12 -10.14 -16.21
N MET A 47 10.35 -11.44 -16.37
CA MET A 47 9.98 -12.43 -15.34
C MET A 47 10.72 -12.19 -14.02
N THR A 48 12.02 -11.89 -14.07
CA THR A 48 12.80 -11.54 -12.87
C THR A 48 12.29 -10.22 -12.26
N GLY A 49 11.98 -9.21 -13.08
CA GLY A 49 11.40 -7.96 -12.63
C GLY A 49 10.04 -8.16 -11.96
N ALA A 50 9.16 -8.99 -12.55
CA ALA A 50 7.88 -9.35 -11.97
C ALA A 50 8.02 -9.98 -10.59
N LEU A 51 8.99 -10.89 -10.41
CA LEU A 51 9.28 -11.51 -9.13
C LEU A 51 9.69 -10.47 -8.09
N ILE A 52 10.65 -9.60 -8.42
CA ILE A 52 11.11 -8.55 -7.51
C ILE A 52 9.95 -7.63 -7.11
N ILE A 53 9.16 -7.19 -8.08
CA ILE A 53 8.00 -6.32 -7.86
C ILE A 53 6.96 -7.02 -6.97
N LEU A 54 6.66 -8.30 -7.22
CA LEU A 54 5.72 -9.08 -6.41
C LEU A 54 6.18 -9.22 -4.97
N LEU A 55 7.46 -9.53 -4.75
CA LEU A 55 8.03 -9.66 -3.42
C LEU A 55 8.01 -8.33 -2.67
N LEU A 56 8.41 -7.23 -3.33
CA LEU A 56 8.35 -5.90 -2.73
C LEU A 56 6.92 -5.48 -2.40
N GLY A 57 5.95 -5.78 -3.28
CA GLY A 57 4.53 -5.52 -3.04
C GLY A 57 3.95 -6.37 -1.91
N THR A 58 4.41 -7.62 -1.78
CA THR A 58 4.00 -8.50 -0.69
C THR A 58 4.58 -8.04 0.65
N ILE A 59 5.86 -7.66 0.68
CA ILE A 59 6.49 -7.09 1.88
C ILE A 59 5.77 -5.80 2.30
N SER A 60 5.41 -4.95 1.34
CA SER A 60 4.71 -3.71 1.67
C SER A 60 3.28 -3.94 2.18
N LEU A 61 2.60 -5.04 1.82
CA LEU A 61 1.31 -5.40 2.45
C LEU A 61 1.45 -5.53 3.97
N PHE A 62 2.44 -6.29 4.44
CA PHE A 62 2.68 -6.47 5.88
C PHE A 62 2.96 -5.14 6.59
N VAL A 63 3.73 -4.25 5.95
CA VAL A 63 4.00 -2.91 6.50
C VAL A 63 2.70 -2.07 6.54
N ALA A 64 1.90 -2.10 5.48
CA ALA A 64 0.64 -1.37 5.41
C ALA A 64 -0.38 -1.89 6.44
N SER A 65 -0.51 -3.21 6.58
CA SER A 65 -1.37 -3.85 7.58
C SER A 65 -0.93 -3.56 9.02
N ALA A 66 0.38 -3.66 9.32
CA ALA A 66 0.90 -3.34 10.65
C ALA A 66 0.64 -1.87 11.04
N THR A 67 0.83 -0.94 10.09
CA THR A 67 0.54 0.48 10.31
C THR A 67 -0.96 0.78 10.39
N GLY A 68 -1.78 0.08 9.61
CA GLY A 68 -3.24 0.12 9.67
C GLY A 68 -3.80 -0.36 11.02
N GLN A 69 -3.34 -1.51 11.51
CA GLN A 69 -3.72 -2.04 12.82
C GLN A 69 -3.32 -1.10 13.97
N ALA A 70 -2.16 -0.43 13.86
CA ALA A 70 -1.76 0.58 14.83
C ALA A 70 -2.71 1.79 14.82
N ALA A 71 -3.12 2.25 13.64
CA ALA A 71 -4.09 3.33 13.48
C ALA A 71 -5.49 2.93 13.98
N ALA A 72 -5.93 1.70 13.71
CA ALA A 72 -7.23 1.15 14.13
C ALA A 72 -7.40 1.05 15.66
N LYS A 73 -6.30 1.02 16.42
CA LYS A 73 -6.33 1.08 17.90
C LYS A 73 -6.56 2.49 18.44
N LEU A 74 -6.27 3.51 17.64
CA LEU A 74 -6.42 4.93 17.99
C LEU A 74 -7.73 5.53 17.48
N ALA A 75 -8.36 4.90 16.49
CA ALA A 75 -9.62 5.36 15.93
C ALA A 75 -10.77 5.23 16.94
N ASP A 76 -11.69 6.21 16.93
CA ASP A 76 -12.94 6.14 17.69
C ASP A 76 -13.78 4.96 17.20
N ARG A 77 -14.09 4.04 18.12
CA ARG A 77 -14.87 2.82 17.83
C ARG A 77 -16.33 2.99 18.18
N GLY A 78 -17.21 2.42 17.36
CA GLY A 78 -18.63 2.35 17.65
C GLY A 78 -19.54 2.32 16.42
N GLY A 79 -20.64 1.58 16.55
CA GLY A 79 -21.71 1.54 15.54
C GLY A 79 -21.29 0.83 14.24
N PRO A 80 -21.81 1.26 13.08
CA PRO A 80 -21.53 0.62 11.78
C PRO A 80 -20.04 0.63 11.37
N VAL A 81 -19.22 1.51 11.94
CA VAL A 81 -17.79 1.66 11.62
C VAL A 81 -17.01 0.40 11.98
N ASP A 82 -17.31 -0.23 13.12
CA ASP A 82 -16.56 -1.40 13.61
C ASP A 82 -16.69 -2.60 12.66
N ALA A 83 -17.88 -2.78 12.06
CA ALA A 83 -18.11 -3.86 11.11
C ALA A 83 -17.31 -3.68 9.80
N ILE A 84 -17.21 -2.44 9.31
CA ILE A 84 -16.44 -2.12 8.12
C ILE A 84 -14.94 -2.21 8.39
N LEU A 85 -14.50 -1.76 9.57
CA LEU A 85 -13.10 -1.86 9.98
C LEU A 85 -12.68 -3.33 10.10
N ALA A 86 -13.50 -4.17 10.73
CA ALA A 86 -13.25 -5.60 10.81
C ALA A 86 -13.19 -6.26 9.42
N ALA A 87 -14.12 -5.94 8.52
CA ALA A 87 -14.09 -6.45 7.15
C ALA A 87 -12.83 -6.03 6.38
N HIS A 88 -12.38 -4.78 6.56
CA HIS A 88 -11.13 -4.30 5.99
C HIS A 88 -9.90 -5.04 6.54
N GLU A 89 -9.84 -5.25 7.86
CA GLU A 89 -8.76 -6.00 8.53
C GLU A 89 -8.72 -7.47 8.07
N ASP A 90 -9.87 -8.13 7.99
CA ASP A 90 -9.98 -9.52 7.50
C ASP A 90 -9.53 -9.64 6.03
N LEU A 91 -10.00 -8.75 5.16
CA LEU A 91 -9.58 -8.72 3.76
C LEU A 91 -8.09 -8.39 3.60
N ALA A 92 -7.53 -7.53 4.45
CA ALA A 92 -6.09 -7.23 4.45
C ALA A 92 -5.28 -8.49 4.80
N PHE A 93 -5.70 -9.23 5.83
CA PHE A 93 -5.08 -10.49 6.22
C PHE A 93 -5.18 -11.56 5.12
N GLU A 94 -6.34 -11.71 4.49
CA GLU A 94 -6.51 -12.62 3.34
C GLU A 94 -5.62 -12.21 2.17
N THR A 95 -5.51 -10.91 1.88
CA THR A 95 -4.61 -10.38 0.85
C THR A 95 -3.15 -10.72 1.13
N GLU A 96 -2.68 -10.58 2.38
CA GLU A 96 -1.32 -10.99 2.78
C GLU A 96 -1.06 -12.47 2.52
N ILE A 97 -2.00 -13.36 2.89
CA ILE A 97 -1.87 -14.81 2.67
C ILE A 97 -1.81 -15.11 1.17
N VAL A 98 -2.74 -14.57 0.39
CA VAL A 98 -2.84 -14.82 -1.05
C VAL A 98 -1.56 -14.38 -1.75
N PHE A 99 -1.07 -13.17 -1.49
CA PHE A 99 0.14 -12.66 -2.14
C PHE A 99 1.43 -13.31 -1.63
N SER A 100 1.45 -13.79 -0.39
CA SER A 100 2.54 -14.66 0.11
C SER A 100 2.58 -15.99 -0.65
N ALA A 101 1.43 -16.63 -0.85
CA ALA A 101 1.34 -17.87 -1.63
C ALA A 101 1.74 -17.65 -3.09
N LEU A 102 1.23 -16.58 -3.74
CA LEU A 102 1.60 -16.21 -5.10
C LEU A 102 3.11 -15.93 -5.21
N SER A 103 3.70 -15.25 -4.22
CA SER A 103 5.14 -15.02 -4.16
C SER A 103 5.93 -16.32 -4.12
N VAL A 104 5.56 -17.27 -3.26
CA VAL A 104 6.21 -18.58 -3.19
C VAL A 104 6.11 -19.34 -4.52
N VAL A 105 4.94 -19.33 -5.15
CA VAL A 105 4.73 -19.97 -6.45
C VAL A 105 5.62 -19.32 -7.53
N LEU A 106 5.66 -17.99 -7.61
CA LEU A 106 6.47 -17.29 -8.60
C LEU A 106 7.98 -17.47 -8.35
N VAL A 107 8.42 -17.45 -7.08
CA VAL A 107 9.80 -17.84 -6.72
C VAL A 107 10.10 -19.24 -7.25
N GLY A 108 9.18 -20.19 -7.03
CA GLY A 108 9.32 -21.55 -7.52
C GLY A 108 9.48 -21.62 -9.04
N MET A 109 8.61 -20.93 -9.78
CA MET A 109 8.65 -20.84 -11.25
C MET A 109 9.97 -20.27 -11.77
N VAL A 110 10.58 -19.34 -11.03
CA VAL A 110 11.78 -18.60 -11.44
C VAL A 110 13.08 -19.30 -10.99
N VAL A 111 13.07 -19.96 -9.82
CA VAL A 111 14.27 -20.54 -9.20
C VAL A 111 14.46 -22.01 -9.57
N LEU A 112 13.40 -22.84 -9.56
CA LEU A 112 13.54 -24.29 -9.84
C LEU A 112 14.17 -24.57 -11.22
N PRO A 113 13.74 -23.93 -12.33
CA PRO A 113 14.36 -24.18 -13.64
C PRO A 113 15.85 -23.84 -13.67
N ARG A 114 16.31 -22.87 -12.87
CA ARG A 114 17.72 -22.49 -12.78
C ARG A 114 18.53 -23.48 -11.97
N ILE A 115 17.96 -24.03 -10.89
CA ILE A 115 18.64 -25.04 -10.05
C ILE A 115 18.77 -26.37 -10.79
N PHE A 116 17.70 -26.79 -11.47
CA PHE A 116 17.64 -28.10 -12.14
C PHE A 116 18.04 -28.05 -13.63
N CYS A 117 18.51 -26.91 -14.13
CA CYS A 117 18.93 -26.70 -15.52
C CYS A 117 17.88 -27.15 -16.56
N TYR A 118 16.60 -26.89 -16.30
CA TYR A 118 15.53 -27.25 -17.24
C TYR A 118 15.60 -26.39 -18.52
N PRO A 119 15.37 -26.98 -19.70
CA PRO A 119 15.32 -26.23 -20.95
C PRO A 119 14.11 -25.30 -21.00
N ASP A 120 14.25 -24.18 -21.73
CA ASP A 120 13.13 -23.31 -22.04
C ASP A 120 12.15 -24.06 -22.96
N THR A 121 10.91 -24.24 -22.51
CA THR A 121 9.82 -24.83 -23.30
C THR A 121 8.65 -23.88 -23.33
N ARG A 122 7.75 -24.00 -24.32
CA ARG A 122 6.51 -23.18 -24.34
C ARG A 122 5.68 -23.34 -23.06
N LEU A 123 5.77 -24.49 -22.41
CA LEU A 123 5.13 -24.74 -21.12
C LEU A 123 5.67 -23.77 -20.05
N THR A 124 6.99 -23.70 -19.89
CA THR A 124 7.63 -22.89 -18.85
C THR A 124 7.66 -21.40 -19.16
N THR A 125 7.78 -21.02 -20.44
CA THR A 125 7.95 -19.62 -20.84
C THR A 125 6.65 -18.90 -21.18
N THR A 126 5.55 -19.63 -21.43
CA THR A 126 4.28 -19.02 -21.85
C THR A 126 3.10 -19.57 -21.08
N PHE A 127 2.83 -20.88 -21.13
CA PHE A 127 1.60 -21.42 -20.54
C PHE A 127 1.57 -21.30 -19.00
N LEU A 128 2.68 -21.59 -18.33
CA LEU A 128 2.76 -21.48 -16.87
C LEU A 128 2.65 -20.01 -16.39
N PRO A 129 3.35 -19.03 -17.00
CA PRO A 129 3.10 -17.61 -16.76
C PRO A 129 1.65 -17.18 -16.99
N LEU A 130 1.01 -17.62 -18.07
CA LEU A 130 -0.39 -17.29 -18.36
C LEU A 130 -1.34 -17.90 -17.32
N ALA A 131 -1.09 -19.13 -16.88
CA ALA A 131 -1.85 -19.75 -15.79
C ALA A 131 -1.66 -18.98 -14.47
N PHE A 132 -0.43 -18.54 -14.18
CA PHE A 132 -0.14 -17.70 -13.02
C PHE A 132 -0.87 -16.35 -13.08
N LEU A 133 -1.03 -15.74 -14.26
CA LEU A 133 -1.84 -14.52 -14.40
C LEU A 133 -3.30 -14.71 -13.98
N VAL A 134 -3.90 -15.87 -14.22
CA VAL A 134 -5.26 -16.17 -13.73
C VAL A 134 -5.30 -16.15 -12.20
N LEU A 135 -4.27 -16.69 -11.54
CA LEU A 135 -4.13 -16.62 -10.08
C LEU A 135 -3.89 -15.18 -9.60
N CYS A 136 -3.07 -14.39 -10.31
CA CYS A 136 -2.91 -12.96 -10.03
C CYS A 136 -4.23 -12.20 -10.15
N SER A 137 -5.05 -12.48 -11.16
CA SER A 137 -6.36 -11.86 -11.30
C SER A 137 -7.26 -12.15 -10.10
N ALA A 138 -7.25 -13.38 -9.59
CA ALA A 138 -7.95 -13.70 -8.35
C ALA A 138 -7.41 -12.91 -7.16
N GLY A 139 -6.08 -12.83 -7.00
CA GLY A 139 -5.45 -12.01 -5.95
C GLY A 139 -5.78 -10.51 -6.04
N ILE A 140 -5.88 -9.97 -7.25
CA ILE A 140 -6.28 -8.57 -7.47
C ILE A 140 -7.68 -8.28 -6.93
N LEU A 141 -8.61 -9.26 -6.98
CA LEU A 141 -9.94 -9.07 -6.40
C LEU A 141 -9.87 -8.82 -4.89
N PHE A 142 -8.97 -9.51 -4.17
CA PHE A 142 -8.73 -9.24 -2.75
C PHE A 142 -8.23 -7.80 -2.55
N VAL A 143 -7.22 -7.37 -3.32
CA VAL A 143 -6.69 -5.99 -3.24
C VAL A 143 -7.79 -4.95 -3.48
N VAL A 144 -8.64 -5.15 -4.50
CA VAL A 144 -9.73 -4.22 -4.83
C VAL A 144 -10.76 -4.18 -3.70
N ASN A 145 -11.13 -5.33 -3.13
CA ASN A 145 -12.09 -5.38 -2.03
C ASN A 145 -11.51 -4.76 -0.76
N THR A 146 -10.26 -5.05 -0.41
CA THR A 146 -9.56 -4.40 0.72
C THR A 146 -9.52 -2.89 0.54
N ALA A 147 -9.16 -2.41 -0.66
CA ALA A 147 -9.14 -0.99 -0.98
C ALA A 147 -10.53 -0.36 -0.96
N HIS A 148 -11.58 -1.08 -1.36
CA HIS A 148 -12.95 -0.61 -1.30
C HIS A 148 -13.40 -0.37 0.14
N GLU A 149 -13.25 -1.35 1.04
CA GLU A 149 -13.59 -1.18 2.46
C GLU A 149 -12.73 -0.09 3.12
N GLY A 150 -11.44 -0.02 2.79
CA GLY A 150 -10.55 1.05 3.25
C GLY A 150 -11.02 2.44 2.78
N GLY A 151 -11.48 2.55 1.53
CA GLY A 151 -12.06 3.77 0.99
C GLY A 151 -13.36 4.16 1.70
N ARG A 152 -14.20 3.18 2.06
CA ARG A 152 -15.44 3.43 2.82
C ARG A 152 -15.15 3.97 4.22
N LEU A 153 -14.15 3.42 4.92
CA LEU A 153 -13.72 3.95 6.23
C LEU A 153 -13.38 5.44 6.17
N VAL A 154 -12.65 5.85 5.14
CA VAL A 154 -12.19 7.24 4.97
C VAL A 154 -13.32 8.14 4.46
N HIS A 155 -14.07 7.72 3.45
CA HIS A 155 -15.01 8.59 2.73
C HIS A 155 -16.44 8.57 3.29
N GLU A 156 -16.92 7.44 3.80
CA GLU A 156 -18.28 7.33 4.37
C GLU A 156 -18.28 7.65 5.87
N PHE A 157 -17.24 7.23 6.58
CA PHE A 157 -17.19 7.30 8.05
C PHE A 157 -16.17 8.29 8.60
N GLY A 158 -15.36 8.94 7.75
CA GLY A 158 -14.40 9.97 8.16
C GLY A 158 -13.28 9.45 9.06
N VAL A 159 -13.02 8.14 9.05
CA VAL A 159 -11.95 7.52 9.82
C VAL A 159 -10.63 7.81 9.11
N HIS A 160 -9.85 8.70 9.70
CA HIS A 160 -8.48 8.98 9.27
C HIS A 160 -7.49 8.41 10.28
N ALA A 161 -6.35 7.94 9.81
CA ALA A 161 -5.26 7.54 10.69
C ALA A 161 -4.83 8.75 11.51
N MET A 162 -5.11 8.74 12.82
CA MET A 162 -4.61 9.77 13.72
C MET A 162 -3.12 9.55 13.95
N VAL A 163 -2.28 10.41 13.39
CA VAL A 163 -0.87 10.49 13.77
C VAL A 163 -0.81 11.19 15.13
N PRO A 164 -0.17 10.62 16.17
CA PRO A 164 0.04 11.33 17.42
C PRO A 164 0.77 12.62 17.09
N ALA A 165 0.11 13.76 17.30
CA ALA A 165 0.75 15.06 17.14
C ALA A 165 1.99 15.05 18.03
N GLY A 166 3.16 15.16 17.42
CA GLY A 166 4.39 15.38 18.18
C GLY A 166 4.15 16.55 19.13
N SER A 167 4.27 16.29 20.42
CA SER A 167 4.14 17.28 21.48
C SER A 167 5.11 18.42 21.23
N GLY A 168 4.63 19.49 20.61
CA GLY A 168 5.47 20.63 20.29
C GLY A 168 4.82 21.53 19.27
N GLN A 169 3.86 22.35 19.72
CA GLN A 169 3.76 23.79 19.49
C GLN A 169 2.50 24.30 20.21
N SER A 170 2.62 24.57 21.51
CA SER A 170 1.70 25.51 22.17
C SER A 170 2.03 26.91 21.66
N HIS A 171 1.37 27.33 20.58
CA HIS A 171 1.37 28.73 20.19
C HIS A 171 0.53 29.50 21.24
N PRO A 172 1.12 30.36 22.09
CA PRO A 172 0.30 31.17 22.98
C PRO A 172 -0.50 32.15 22.11
N LEU A 173 -1.82 32.20 22.29
CA LEU A 173 -2.63 33.28 21.74
C LEU A 173 -2.00 34.62 22.17
N PRO A 174 -1.86 35.61 21.28
CA PRO A 174 -1.46 36.94 21.72
C PRO A 174 -2.56 37.47 22.66
N ALA A 175 -2.16 37.79 23.89
CA ALA A 175 -3.02 38.39 24.89
C ALA A 175 -3.75 39.58 24.28
N ALA A 176 -5.09 39.56 24.36
CA ALA A 176 -5.92 40.68 24.00
C ALA A 176 -5.44 41.92 24.77
N ARG A 177 -4.95 42.92 24.04
CA ARG A 177 -4.65 44.23 24.62
C ARG A 177 -5.99 44.86 25.00
N ASP A 178 -6.25 44.94 26.30
CA ASP A 178 -7.35 45.73 26.85
C ASP A 178 -7.20 47.19 26.42
N HIS A 179 -8.09 47.63 25.54
CA HIS A 179 -8.15 48.99 25.02
C HIS A 179 -9.02 49.90 25.91
N SER A 180 -8.87 49.80 27.24
CA SER A 180 -9.69 50.54 28.21
C SER A 180 -8.92 51.60 29.02
N ALA A 181 -7.64 51.86 28.73
CA ALA A 181 -6.82 52.77 29.54
C ALA A 181 -6.15 53.95 28.78
N GLN A 182 -6.72 54.42 27.67
CA GLN A 182 -6.12 55.52 26.89
C GLN A 182 -7.02 56.76 26.67
N MET A 183 -8.04 56.97 27.52
CA MET A 183 -8.88 58.19 27.50
C MET A 183 -8.83 59.04 28.77
N ALA A 184 -7.80 58.91 29.62
CA ALA A 184 -7.68 59.70 30.86
C ALA A 184 -6.41 60.59 30.94
N LYS A 185 -5.80 60.94 29.81
CA LYS A 185 -4.63 61.82 29.80
C LYS A 185 -4.63 62.81 28.63
N GLU A 186 -5.76 63.49 28.45
CA GLU A 186 -5.81 64.76 27.72
C GLU A 186 -6.92 65.64 28.33
N LYS A 187 -6.61 66.20 29.49
CA LYS A 187 -7.20 67.45 30.00
C LYS A 187 -6.24 68.08 30.99
#